data_AF-A0A1D8AYZ0-F1
#
_entry.id   AF-A0A1D8AYZ0-F1
#
_cell.length_a   1.000
_cell.length_b   1.000
_cell.length_c   1.000
_cell.angle_alpha   90.00
_cell.angle_beta   90.00
_cell.angle_gamma   90.00
#
_symmetry.space_group_name_H-M   'P 1'
#
loop_
_entity.id
_entity.type
_entity.pdbx_description
1 polymer ?
#
loop_
_entity_poly.entity_id
_entity_poly.type
_entity_poly.pdbx_seq_one_letter_code
_entity_poly.pdbx_strand_id
1 'polypeptide(L)'
;MARRCKGAWLLLIFGFVLSARLFAGLTADPAGPGWPTTDFKAVLKEIDDAGLVVITYHDGSEAFVTDSEWIVRLKQLLNSAGGKPAKYCFCINYPQVALVNKDRVLAKMEVPHGNRLRFYSSQSSGDFTVDEKIAKQVGELLLSQRQRAVSPRKASPLKPPPAKIEINLNGHPPLLPIPPPGG
;
A
#
# COMPACT_ATOMS: atom_id res chain seq x y z
N MET A 1 -25.27 49.37 37.72
CA MET A 1 -24.32 49.54 36.59
C MET A 1 -23.79 48.17 36.18
N ALA A 2 -24.19 47.65 35.02
CA ALA A 2 -23.67 46.38 34.49
C ALA A 2 -23.26 46.60 33.02
N ARG A 3 -21.95 46.63 32.76
CA ARG A 3 -21.39 46.77 31.41
C ARG A 3 -21.48 45.41 30.72
N ARG A 4 -22.28 45.34 29.65
CA ARG A 4 -22.45 44.15 28.80
C ARG A 4 -21.22 43.95 27.90
N CYS A 5 -20.47 42.86 28.12
CA CYS A 5 -19.46 42.35 27.19
C CYS A 5 -20.14 41.81 25.92
N LYS A 6 -20.07 42.55 24.81
CA LYS A 6 -20.60 42.15 23.48
C LYS A 6 -19.53 41.65 22.50
N GLY A 7 -18.29 41.42 22.94
CA GLY A 7 -17.16 41.20 22.04
C GLY A 7 -16.80 39.74 21.69
N ALA A 8 -17.39 38.73 22.35
CA ALA A 8 -16.86 37.35 22.26
C ALA A 8 -17.61 36.43 21.28
N TRP A 9 -18.77 36.83 20.74
CA TRP A 9 -19.59 35.93 19.93
C TRP A 9 -19.22 35.89 18.44
N LEU A 10 -18.45 36.86 17.93
CA LEU A 10 -18.09 36.92 16.50
C LEU A 10 -16.91 36.01 16.12
N LEU A 11 -16.07 35.62 17.07
CA LEU A 11 -14.91 34.75 16.81
C LEU A 11 -15.26 33.26 16.75
N LEU A 12 -16.38 32.83 17.37
CA LEU A 12 -16.81 31.43 17.33
C LEU A 12 -17.44 31.02 16.00
N ILE A 13 -18.05 31.96 15.26
CA ILE A 13 -18.69 31.65 13.98
C ILE A 13 -17.63 31.53 12.87
N PHE A 14 -16.59 32.38 12.87
CA PHE A 14 -15.51 32.29 11.88
C PHE A 14 -14.60 31.07 12.07
N GLY A 15 -14.38 30.62 13.31
CA GLY A 15 -13.65 29.37 13.58
C GLY A 15 -14.36 28.13 13.02
N PHE A 16 -15.70 28.09 13.08
CA PHE A 16 -16.46 26.93 12.62
C PHE A 16 -16.49 26.80 11.09
N VAL A 17 -16.51 27.93 10.36
CA VAL A 17 -16.50 27.92 8.89
C VAL A 17 -15.13 27.50 8.33
N LEU A 18 -14.03 27.80 9.04
CA LEU A 18 -12.69 27.39 8.61
C LEU A 18 -12.42 25.89 8.92
N SER A 19 -12.93 25.36 10.03
CA SER A 19 -12.85 23.93 10.35
C SER A 19 -13.75 23.08 9.45
N ALA A 20 -14.92 23.57 9.05
CA ALA A 20 -15.80 22.83 8.14
C ALA A 20 -15.18 22.62 6.74
N ARG A 21 -14.35 23.56 6.24
CA ARG A 21 -13.65 23.40 4.96
C ARG A 21 -12.47 22.42 5.02
N LEU A 22 -11.83 22.26 6.17
CA LEU A 22 -10.78 21.24 6.34
C LEU A 22 -11.34 19.82 6.38
N PHE A 23 -12.57 19.62 6.86
CA PHE A 23 -13.24 18.32 6.83
C PHE A 23 -14.07 18.05 5.57
N ALA A 24 -14.55 19.09 4.87
CA ALA A 24 -15.18 18.93 3.55
C ALA A 24 -14.18 18.53 2.44
N GLY A 25 -12.86 18.64 2.70
CA GLY A 25 -11.81 18.13 1.82
C GLY A 25 -11.57 16.61 1.94
N LEU A 26 -12.07 15.96 3.00
CA LEU A 26 -11.98 14.50 3.17
C LEU A 26 -13.19 13.74 2.60
N THR A 27 -14.16 14.45 2.00
CA THR A 27 -15.15 13.84 1.11
C THR A 27 -14.67 13.84 -0.34
N ALA A 28 -13.36 13.94 -0.56
CA ALA A 28 -12.77 13.61 -1.84
C ALA A 28 -13.15 12.15 -2.14
N ASP A 29 -14.11 11.99 -3.04
CA ASP A 29 -14.15 10.82 -3.89
C ASP A 29 -12.70 10.60 -4.36
N PRO A 30 -12.01 9.53 -3.93
CA PRO A 30 -10.60 9.37 -4.28
C PRO A 30 -10.44 9.12 -5.77
N ALA A 31 -11.54 8.93 -6.50
CA ALA A 31 -11.63 9.26 -7.91
C ALA A 31 -11.61 10.78 -8.12
N GLY A 32 -10.50 11.44 -7.76
CA GLY A 32 -10.23 12.78 -8.27
C GLY A 32 -10.25 12.78 -9.81
N PRO A 33 -10.57 13.91 -10.46
CA PRO A 33 -10.56 13.99 -11.92
C PRO A 33 -9.14 13.69 -12.42
N GLY A 34 -8.94 12.49 -12.97
CA GLY A 34 -7.63 12.01 -13.45
C GLY A 34 -7.21 10.62 -12.98
N TRP A 35 -7.95 9.98 -12.06
CA TRP A 35 -7.71 8.54 -11.82
C TRP A 35 -8.21 7.75 -13.03
N PRO A 36 -7.38 6.85 -13.61
CA PRO A 36 -7.78 6.09 -14.77
C PRO A 36 -9.05 5.31 -14.43
N THR A 37 -9.99 5.34 -15.38
CA THR A 37 -11.28 4.65 -15.28
C THR A 37 -11.06 3.22 -14.78
N THR A 38 -11.81 2.85 -13.74
CA THR A 38 -11.78 1.57 -13.04
C THR A 38 -12.20 0.41 -13.95
N ASP A 39 -11.31 0.00 -14.85
CA ASP A 39 -11.55 -1.21 -15.65
C ASP A 39 -11.04 -2.42 -14.89
N PHE A 40 -11.98 -3.14 -14.26
CA PHE A 40 -11.72 -4.41 -13.61
C PHE A 40 -11.12 -5.45 -14.57
N LYS A 41 -11.37 -5.35 -15.89
CA LYS A 41 -10.78 -6.26 -16.88
C LYS A 41 -9.31 -5.98 -17.14
N ALA A 42 -8.84 -4.74 -17.01
CA ALA A 42 -7.43 -4.40 -17.17
C ALA A 42 -6.58 -5.15 -16.13
N VAL A 43 -7.09 -5.26 -14.90
CA VAL A 43 -6.48 -6.05 -13.82
C VAL A 43 -6.38 -7.53 -14.18
N LEU A 44 -7.41 -8.11 -14.82
CA LEU A 44 -7.40 -9.53 -15.20
C LEU A 44 -6.29 -9.85 -16.21
N LYS A 45 -5.91 -8.89 -17.05
CA LYS A 45 -4.79 -9.04 -17.99
C LYS A 45 -3.45 -9.10 -17.26
N GLU A 46 -3.27 -8.31 -16.20
CA GLU A 46 -2.04 -8.33 -15.39
C GLU A 46 -1.85 -9.66 -14.64
N ILE A 47 -2.93 -10.41 -14.38
CA ILE A 47 -2.86 -11.77 -13.84
C ILE A 47 -2.28 -12.75 -14.87
N ASP A 48 -2.63 -12.61 -16.15
CA ASP A 48 -2.08 -13.46 -17.21
C ASP A 48 -0.57 -13.25 -17.40
N ASP A 49 -0.13 -12.02 -17.19
CA ASP A 49 1.28 -11.67 -17.31
C ASP A 49 2.08 -12.01 -16.04
N ALA A 50 1.44 -12.43 -14.94
CA ALA A 50 2.12 -12.73 -13.69
C ALA A 50 2.85 -14.08 -13.76
N GLY A 51 4.17 -14.07 -13.51
CA GLY A 51 4.97 -15.30 -13.36
C GLY A 51 5.10 -15.76 -11.90
N LEU A 52 4.76 -14.89 -10.96
CA LEU A 52 4.82 -15.12 -9.52
C LEU A 52 3.69 -14.33 -8.84
N VAL A 53 3.05 -14.96 -7.86
CA VAL A 53 2.11 -14.29 -6.95
C VAL A 53 2.69 -14.33 -5.54
N VAL A 54 2.83 -13.17 -4.91
CA VAL A 54 3.27 -13.04 -3.52
C VAL A 54 2.05 -12.73 -2.66
N ILE A 55 1.80 -13.54 -1.65
CA ILE A 55 0.69 -13.35 -0.70
C ILE A 55 1.28 -13.02 0.66
N THR A 56 1.10 -11.78 1.10
CA THR A 56 1.53 -11.31 2.43
C THR A 56 0.37 -11.44 3.41
N TYR A 57 0.60 -12.09 4.54
CA TYR A 57 -0.37 -12.27 5.62
C TYR A 57 -0.18 -11.24 6.74
N HIS A 58 -1.15 -11.17 7.66
CA HIS A 58 -1.15 -10.20 8.77
C HIS A 58 0.08 -10.33 9.69
N ASP A 59 0.64 -11.53 9.84
CA ASP A 59 1.85 -11.77 10.63
C ASP A 59 3.15 -11.42 9.87
N GLY A 60 3.02 -10.84 8.68
CA GLY A 60 4.12 -10.52 7.78
C GLY A 60 4.66 -11.72 7.00
N SER A 61 4.20 -12.95 7.26
CA SER A 61 4.61 -14.11 6.46
C SER A 61 4.18 -13.97 5.01
N GLU A 62 4.99 -14.54 4.12
CA GLU A 62 4.77 -14.47 2.69
C GLU A 62 4.69 -15.88 2.10
N ALA A 63 3.68 -16.12 1.26
CA ALA A 63 3.63 -17.28 0.38
C ALA A 63 3.97 -16.85 -1.05
N PHE A 64 4.85 -17.62 -1.69
CA PHE A 64 5.27 -17.43 -3.08
C PHE A 64 4.61 -18.50 -3.94
N VAL A 65 3.73 -18.10 -4.84
CA VAL A 65 2.93 -19.01 -5.66
C VAL A 65 3.34 -18.85 -7.13
N THR A 66 3.92 -19.92 -7.68
CA THR A 66 4.23 -20.06 -9.11
C THR A 66 3.38 -21.14 -9.79
N ASP A 67 2.44 -21.73 -9.04
CA ASP A 67 1.53 -22.75 -9.52
C ASP A 67 0.53 -22.16 -10.52
N SER A 68 0.72 -22.50 -11.80
CA SER A 68 -0.12 -22.01 -12.89
C SER A 68 -1.60 -22.39 -12.73
N GLU A 69 -1.94 -23.55 -12.17
CA GLU A 69 -3.34 -23.92 -11.97
C GLU A 69 -4.00 -23.03 -10.93
N TRP A 70 -3.27 -22.72 -9.85
CA TRP A 70 -3.75 -21.82 -8.81
C TRP A 70 -4.00 -20.41 -9.37
N ILE A 71 -3.07 -19.89 -10.18
CA ILE A 71 -3.18 -18.56 -10.81
C ILE A 71 -4.39 -18.52 -11.76
N VAL A 72 -4.59 -19.58 -12.57
CA VAL A 72 -5.76 -19.71 -13.45
C VAL A 72 -7.06 -19.73 -12.64
N ARG A 73 -7.12 -20.46 -11.52
CA ARG A 73 -8.30 -20.47 -10.64
C ARG A 73 -8.60 -19.09 -10.05
N LEU A 74 -7.58 -18.35 -9.61
CA LEU A 74 -7.74 -16.98 -9.13
C LEU A 74 -8.32 -16.09 -10.24
N LYS A 75 -7.75 -16.16 -11.45
CA LYS A 75 -8.25 -15.41 -12.61
C LYS A 75 -9.71 -15.74 -12.92
N GLN A 76 -10.08 -17.02 -12.92
CA GLN A 76 -11.45 -17.46 -13.20
C GLN A 76 -12.44 -16.92 -12.17
N LEU A 77 -12.09 -16.96 -10.88
CA LEU A 77 -12.91 -16.37 -9.81
C LEU A 77 -13.11 -14.88 -10.04
N LEU A 78 -12.02 -14.15 -10.28
CA LEU A 78 -12.08 -12.71 -10.51
C LEU A 78 -12.88 -12.38 -11.77
N ASN A 79 -12.66 -13.09 -12.88
CA ASN A 79 -13.41 -12.89 -14.12
C ASN A 79 -14.92 -13.13 -13.94
N SER A 80 -15.30 -14.11 -13.11
CA SER A 80 -16.70 -14.38 -12.78
C SER A 80 -17.34 -13.32 -11.87
N ALA A 81 -16.53 -12.51 -11.17
CA ALA A 81 -16.99 -11.56 -10.17
C ALA A 81 -17.73 -10.35 -10.76
N GLY A 82 -17.44 -9.99 -12.03
CA GLY A 82 -18.08 -8.85 -12.71
C GLY A 82 -18.02 -7.54 -11.91
N GLY A 83 -16.88 -7.28 -11.24
CA GLY A 83 -16.74 -6.26 -10.21
C GLY A 83 -17.26 -4.88 -10.63
N LYS A 84 -18.11 -4.29 -9.79
CA LYS A 84 -18.65 -2.93 -9.99
C LYS A 84 -17.85 -1.93 -9.17
N PRO A 85 -17.46 -0.77 -9.74
CA PRO A 85 -16.79 0.28 -8.98
C PRO A 85 -17.56 0.62 -7.69
N ALA A 86 -16.83 0.76 -6.59
CA ALA A 86 -17.37 1.07 -5.27
C ALA A 86 -16.75 2.35 -4.74
N LYS A 87 -17.46 3.03 -3.84
CA LYS A 87 -16.85 4.09 -3.03
C LYS A 87 -15.68 3.51 -2.26
N TYR A 88 -14.55 4.20 -2.30
CA TYR A 88 -13.35 3.77 -1.60
C TYR A 88 -13.57 3.58 -0.10
N CYS A 89 -12.91 2.58 0.45
CA CYS A 89 -12.83 2.30 1.87
C CYS A 89 -11.42 2.60 2.41
N PHE A 90 -11.29 3.03 3.66
CA PHE A 90 -9.97 3.21 4.29
C PHE A 90 -9.45 1.94 4.98
N CYS A 91 -10.18 0.83 4.94
CA CYS A 91 -9.74 -0.43 5.52
C CYS A 91 -8.57 -1.01 4.73
N ILE A 92 -7.54 -1.42 5.47
CA ILE A 92 -6.47 -2.28 4.99
C ILE A 92 -6.73 -3.64 5.62
N ASN A 93 -6.69 -4.70 4.82
CA ASN A 93 -6.91 -6.05 5.32
C ASN A 93 -5.94 -7.03 4.67
N TYR A 94 -5.70 -8.11 5.38
CA TYR A 94 -4.85 -9.20 4.93
C TYR A 94 -5.71 -10.42 4.59
N PRO A 95 -5.28 -11.27 3.65
CA PRO A 95 -4.00 -11.21 2.92
C PRO A 95 -3.94 -10.13 1.84
N GLN A 96 -2.75 -9.56 1.64
CA GLN A 96 -2.42 -8.73 0.49
C GLN A 96 -1.74 -9.58 -0.57
N VAL A 97 -2.03 -9.32 -1.84
CA VAL A 97 -1.53 -10.08 -2.98
C VAL A 97 -0.79 -9.15 -3.92
N ALA A 98 0.41 -9.52 -4.32
CA ALA A 98 1.16 -8.85 -5.38
C ALA A 98 1.36 -9.80 -6.57
N LEU A 99 0.98 -9.33 -7.75
CA LEU A 99 1.22 -9.99 -9.03
C LEU A 99 2.58 -9.52 -9.54
N VAL A 100 3.51 -10.44 -9.75
CA VAL A 100 4.91 -10.14 -10.07
C VAL A 100 5.29 -10.86 -11.36
N ASN A 101 6.01 -10.15 -12.23
CA ASN A 101 6.69 -10.75 -13.38
C ASN A 101 8.14 -10.28 -13.37
N LYS A 102 9.07 -11.26 -13.31
CA LYS A 102 10.50 -11.02 -13.09
C LYS A 102 10.67 -10.18 -11.81
N ASP A 103 11.22 -8.98 -11.93
CA ASP A 103 11.53 -8.07 -10.81
C ASP A 103 10.51 -6.92 -10.69
N ARG A 104 9.36 -7.00 -11.37
CA ARG A 104 8.36 -5.92 -11.41
C ARG A 104 7.03 -6.38 -10.82
N VAL A 105 6.50 -5.58 -9.90
CA VAL A 105 5.10 -5.69 -9.45
C VAL A 105 4.20 -5.10 -10.53
N LEU A 106 3.32 -5.93 -11.07
CA LEU A 106 2.32 -5.54 -12.08
C LEU A 106 1.11 -4.90 -11.40
N ALA A 107 0.55 -5.62 -10.43
CA ALA A 107 -0.62 -5.22 -9.67
C ALA A 107 -0.52 -5.65 -8.21
N LYS A 108 -1.31 -5.02 -7.36
CA LYS A 108 -1.64 -5.48 -6.01
C LYS A 108 -3.14 -5.65 -5.87
N MET A 109 -3.54 -6.62 -5.05
CA MET A 109 -4.91 -6.89 -4.70
C MET A 109 -5.03 -7.08 -3.19
N GLU A 110 -6.13 -6.61 -2.60
CA GLU A 110 -6.49 -6.91 -1.22
C GLU A 110 -8.01 -7.06 -1.06
N VAL A 111 -8.44 -7.75 -0.01
CA VAL A 111 -9.86 -7.98 0.32
C VAL A 111 -10.20 -7.18 1.59
N PRO A 112 -10.46 -5.86 1.50
CA PRO A 112 -10.54 -4.97 2.67
C PRO A 112 -11.62 -5.39 3.68
N HIS A 113 -12.84 -5.69 3.23
CA HIS A 113 -13.89 -6.29 4.06
C HIS A 113 -15.10 -6.71 3.21
N GLY A 114 -15.92 -7.60 3.75
CA GLY A 114 -17.19 -8.03 3.15
C GLY A 114 -16.99 -8.54 1.72
N ASN A 115 -17.72 -7.94 0.79
CA ASN A 115 -17.70 -8.30 -0.63
C ASN A 115 -16.91 -7.29 -1.49
N ARG A 116 -15.87 -6.67 -0.92
CA ARG A 116 -15.03 -5.71 -1.64
C ARG A 116 -13.69 -6.31 -2.00
N LEU A 117 -13.26 -6.05 -3.23
CA LEU A 117 -11.89 -6.27 -3.70
C LEU A 117 -11.28 -4.92 -4.04
N ARG A 118 -10.04 -4.71 -3.63
CA ARG A 118 -9.28 -3.54 -4.04
C ARG A 118 -8.16 -3.98 -4.94
N PHE A 119 -7.94 -3.21 -5.99
CA PHE A 119 -6.81 -3.38 -6.89
C PHE A 119 -6.00 -2.10 -7.00
N TYR A 120 -4.70 -2.26 -7.17
CA TYR A 120 -3.75 -1.20 -7.45
C TYR A 120 -2.82 -1.63 -8.58
N SER A 121 -2.82 -0.89 -9.68
CA SER A 121 -1.91 -1.12 -10.79
C SER A 121 -1.55 0.21 -11.44
N SER A 122 -0.67 0.15 -12.45
CA SER A 122 -0.37 1.34 -13.26
C SER A 122 -1.56 1.81 -14.11
N GLN A 123 -2.52 0.93 -14.41
CA GLN A 123 -3.64 1.21 -15.32
C GLN A 123 -4.97 1.41 -14.60
N SER A 124 -5.12 0.86 -13.40
CA SER A 124 -6.39 0.83 -12.68
C SER A 124 -6.11 0.76 -11.18
N SER A 125 -6.82 1.58 -10.41
CA SER A 125 -6.77 1.53 -8.96
C SER A 125 -8.14 1.88 -8.40
N GLY A 126 -8.61 1.09 -7.44
CA GLY A 126 -9.90 1.35 -6.79
C GLY A 126 -10.50 0.14 -6.11
N ASP A 127 -11.64 0.40 -5.48
CA ASP A 127 -12.46 -0.60 -4.80
C ASP A 127 -13.57 -1.08 -5.73
N PHE A 128 -13.81 -2.38 -5.72
CA PHE A 128 -14.83 -3.04 -6.51
C PHE A 128 -15.71 -3.88 -5.60
N THR A 129 -17.02 -3.69 -5.71
CA THR A 129 -18.00 -4.57 -5.10
C THR A 129 -18.16 -5.79 -5.99
N VAL A 130 -18.06 -6.97 -5.40
CA VAL A 130 -18.30 -8.26 -6.05
C VAL A 130 -19.41 -9.02 -5.31
N ASP A 131 -19.83 -10.16 -5.83
CA ASP A 131 -20.70 -11.05 -5.06
C ASP A 131 -19.99 -11.58 -3.81
N GLU A 132 -20.71 -11.64 -2.69
CA GLU A 132 -20.16 -12.10 -1.40
C GLU A 132 -19.60 -13.52 -1.48
N LYS A 133 -20.27 -14.39 -2.25
CA LYS A 133 -19.79 -15.75 -2.53
C LYS A 133 -18.42 -15.73 -3.21
N ILE A 134 -18.20 -14.83 -4.17
CA ILE A 134 -16.93 -14.71 -4.88
C ILE A 134 -15.85 -14.14 -3.95
N ALA A 135 -16.15 -13.09 -3.18
CA ALA A 135 -15.20 -12.56 -2.20
C ALA A 135 -14.75 -13.63 -1.19
N LYS A 136 -15.69 -14.45 -0.71
CA LYS A 136 -15.40 -15.59 0.17
C LYS A 136 -14.50 -16.62 -0.53
N GLN A 137 -14.82 -17.02 -1.75
CA GLN A 137 -14.02 -17.99 -2.52
C GLN A 137 -12.60 -17.47 -2.79
N VAL A 138 -12.45 -16.17 -3.10
CA VAL A 138 -11.13 -15.53 -3.23
C VAL A 138 -10.39 -15.60 -1.90
N GLY A 139 -11.02 -15.21 -0.79
CA GLY A 139 -10.42 -15.30 0.55
C GLY A 139 -9.95 -16.70 0.91
N GLU A 140 -10.79 -17.72 0.68
CA GLU A 140 -10.45 -19.13 0.89
C GLU A 140 -9.27 -19.59 0.00
N LEU A 141 -9.27 -19.17 -1.27
CA LEU A 141 -8.19 -19.48 -2.19
C LEU A 141 -6.86 -18.87 -1.73
N LEU A 142 -6.84 -17.63 -1.24
CA LEU A 142 -5.65 -16.96 -0.71
C LEU A 142 -5.16 -17.60 0.60
N LEU A 143 -6.08 -18.01 1.47
CA LEU A 143 -5.76 -18.68 2.73
C LEU A 143 -5.25 -20.11 2.53
N SER A 144 -5.62 -20.79 1.43
CA SER A 144 -5.12 -22.13 1.10
C SER A 144 -3.59 -22.20 0.98
N GLN A 145 -2.94 -21.07 0.65
CA GLN A 145 -1.49 -20.98 0.51
C GLN A 145 -0.78 -20.69 1.82
N ARG A 146 -1.51 -20.44 2.92
CA ARG A 146 -0.92 -20.04 4.20
C ARG A 146 0.00 -21.09 4.80
N GLN A 147 -0.30 -22.38 4.59
CA GLN A 147 0.55 -23.47 5.07
C GLN A 147 1.91 -23.53 4.35
N ARG A 148 2.01 -22.91 3.17
CA ARG A 148 3.25 -22.77 2.39
C ARG A 148 3.95 -21.43 2.67
N ALA A 149 3.40 -20.60 3.56
CA ALA A 149 3.97 -19.31 3.88
C ALA A 149 5.27 -19.49 4.66
N VAL A 150 6.27 -18.71 4.27
CA VAL A 150 7.53 -18.61 4.98
C VAL A 150 7.46 -17.34 5.81
N SER A 151 7.67 -17.44 7.13
CA SER A 151 7.80 -16.24 7.96
C SER A 151 8.96 -15.40 7.46
N PRO A 152 8.89 -14.06 7.54
CA PRO A 152 10.06 -13.23 7.27
C PRO A 152 11.13 -13.74 8.21
N ARG A 153 12.22 -14.26 7.65
CA ARG A 153 13.37 -14.69 8.44
C ARG A 153 13.68 -13.49 9.31
N LYS A 154 13.39 -13.58 10.62
CA LYS A 154 13.51 -12.48 11.59
C LYS A 154 14.86 -11.85 11.29
N ALA A 155 14.87 -10.70 10.62
CA ALA A 155 16.11 -10.17 10.07
C ALA A 155 17.03 -10.09 11.29
N SER A 156 18.11 -10.87 11.30
CA SER A 156 19.07 -10.81 12.38
C SER A 156 19.36 -9.32 12.56
N PRO A 157 19.23 -8.78 13.78
CA PRO A 157 19.29 -7.34 14.01
C PRO A 157 20.41 -6.79 13.17
N LEU A 158 20.10 -5.91 12.21
CA LEU A 158 21.10 -5.33 11.33
C LEU A 158 22.22 -4.88 12.25
N LYS A 159 23.40 -5.49 12.10
CA LYS A 159 24.58 -5.09 12.85
C LYS A 159 24.63 -3.57 12.69
N PRO A 160 24.63 -2.78 13.78
CA PRO A 160 24.57 -1.33 13.66
C PRO A 160 25.63 -0.91 12.65
N PRO A 161 25.30 0.01 11.73
CA PRO A 161 26.28 0.47 10.75
C PRO A 161 27.56 0.84 11.50
N PRO A 162 28.75 0.50 10.98
CA PRO A 162 30.00 0.87 11.61
C PRO A 162 29.93 2.35 11.97
N ALA A 163 30.35 2.69 13.20
CA ALA A 163 30.30 4.03 13.74
C ALA A 163 30.72 5.04 12.67
N LYS A 164 29.90 6.10 12.49
CA LYS A 164 30.10 7.20 11.54
C LYS A 164 31.59 7.37 11.24
N ILE A 165 31.99 7.08 10.01
CA ILE A 165 33.22 7.65 9.47
C ILE A 165 32.96 9.15 9.49
N GLU A 166 33.59 9.87 10.41
CA GLU A 166 33.63 11.32 10.39
C GLU A 166 34.37 11.72 9.12
N ILE A 167 33.60 11.94 8.05
CA ILE A 167 34.10 12.62 6.87
C ILE A 167 34.30 14.05 7.32
N ASN A 168 35.54 14.40 7.63
CA ASN A 168 35.94 15.78 7.88
C ASN A 168 35.73 16.57 6.59
N LEU A 169 34.60 17.27 6.50
CA LEU A 169 34.21 18.09 5.35
C LEU A 169 35.03 19.39 5.25
N ASN A 170 35.89 19.69 6.22
CA ASN A 170 36.88 20.75 6.10
C ASN A 170 38.08 20.16 5.36
N GLY A 171 38.09 20.31 4.03
CA GLY A 171 39.09 19.76 3.10
C GLY A 171 40.52 20.24 3.32
N HIS A 172 41.13 19.89 4.46
CA HIS A 172 42.56 19.96 4.67
C HIS A 172 43.12 18.53 4.62
N PRO A 173 44.02 18.23 3.68
CA PRO A 173 44.78 17.00 3.73
C PRO A 173 45.56 16.95 5.06
N PRO A 174 45.70 15.77 5.69
CA PRO A 174 46.52 15.65 6.89
C PRO A 174 47.94 16.12 6.57
N LEU A 175 48.44 17.09 7.35
CA LEU A 175 49.82 17.56 7.25
C LEU A 175 50.75 16.38 7.51
N LEU A 176 51.49 15.96 6.50
CA LEU A 176 52.55 14.98 6.68
C LEU A 176 53.62 15.57 7.61
N PRO A 177 54.17 14.78 8.56
CA PRO A 177 55.23 15.25 9.43
C PRO A 177 56.46 15.63 8.61
N ILE A 178 56.93 16.85 8.81
CA ILE A 178 58.16 17.35 8.19
C ILE A 178 59.32 16.61 8.85
N PRO A 179 60.21 15.93 8.10
CA PRO A 179 61.37 15.28 8.68
C PRO A 179 62.30 16.34 9.30
N PRO A 180 62.97 16.04 10.42
CA PRO A 180 63.91 16.97 11.03
C PRO A 180 65.08 17.25 10.05
N PRO A 181 65.62 18.48 10.06
CA PRO A 181 66.82 18.80 9.28
C PRO A 181 67.96 17.90 9.74
N GLY A 182 68.54 17.15 8.80
CA GLY A 182 69.68 16.28 9.07
C GLY A 182 70.87 17.10 9.57
N GLY A 183 71.34 16.76 10.76
CA GLY A 183 72.65 17.14 11.30
C GLY A 183 73.56 15.93 11.36
#